data_AF-A0A7K4EWU3-F1
#
_entry.id   AF-A0A7K4EWU3-F1
#
_cell.length_a   1.000
_cell.length_b   1.000
_cell.length_c   1.000
_cell.angle_alpha   90.00
_cell.angle_beta   90.00
_cell.angle_gamma   90.00
#
_symmetry.space_group_name_H-M   'P 1'
#
loop_
_entity.id
_entity.type
_entity.pdbx_description
1 polymer ?
#
loop_
_entity_poly.entity_id
_entity_poly.type
_entity_poly.pdbx_seq_one_letter_code
_entity_poly.pdbx_strand_id
1 'polypeptide(L)'
;MNKWILIIIGAVIVASSSLLIISQPNTPTETKPVYETGFTYYDIEKIQKTLSSHNIFVSAPTAITDNTISQYCTYFENGLPRTVEYCTTTAVTDIHGNALGNINLGGDTNSPILAIANLETATLESNPAEVLLVFETVIESLVCDCWDEEQSEDFESISAWLDAVKKFYNDSNQRNIKSKIDNLANTEISLEITTKENSVLQTLIILK
;
A
#
# COMPACT_ATOMS: atom_id res chain seq x y z
N MET A 1 76.79 -22.35 36.63
CA MET A 1 77.12 -22.29 35.19
C MET A 1 76.19 -21.28 34.53
N ASN A 2 76.58 -20.22 33.80
CA ASN A 2 77.80 -19.84 33.06
C ASN A 2 77.78 -20.16 31.55
N LYS A 3 77.42 -19.14 30.74
CA LYS A 3 77.59 -18.87 29.29
C LYS A 3 76.55 -17.79 28.93
N TRP A 4 76.79 -16.58 28.39
CA TRP A 4 77.75 -16.06 27.38
C TRP A 4 77.65 -16.83 26.05
N ILE A 5 77.50 -16.24 24.86
CA ILE A 5 77.56 -14.84 24.35
C ILE A 5 76.67 -14.80 23.05
N LEU A 6 76.24 -13.72 22.34
CA LEU A 6 76.71 -12.34 22.12
C LEU A 6 75.52 -11.34 21.91
N ILE A 7 75.58 -10.44 20.91
CA ILE A 7 74.67 -9.32 20.58
C ILE A 7 74.48 -9.27 19.04
N ILE A 8 73.29 -8.91 18.54
CA ILE A 8 73.11 -8.18 17.27
C ILE A 8 72.08 -7.06 17.48
N ILE A 9 72.31 -5.89 16.86
CA ILE A 9 71.47 -4.68 16.97
C ILE A 9 70.80 -4.39 15.61
N GLY A 10 69.51 -4.03 15.65
CA GLY A 10 68.92 -3.05 14.75
C GLY A 10 68.42 -3.51 13.38
N ALA A 11 67.08 -3.59 13.26
CA ALA A 11 66.34 -3.16 12.06
C ALA A 11 64.83 -3.07 12.40
N VAL A 12 64.34 -1.90 12.83
CA VAL A 12 62.89 -1.68 12.99
C VAL A 12 62.31 -1.34 11.62
N ILE A 13 61.95 -2.37 10.85
CA ILE A 13 61.20 -2.20 9.60
C ILE A 13 59.72 -2.03 9.97
N VAL A 14 59.29 -0.78 10.10
CA VAL A 14 57.85 -0.46 10.17
C VAL A 14 57.27 -0.68 8.77
N ALA A 15 56.78 -1.89 8.52
CA ALA A 15 56.04 -2.22 7.31
C ALA A 15 54.65 -1.54 7.39
N SER A 16 54.59 -0.25 7.02
CA SER A 16 53.36 0.52 6.97
C SER A 16 52.47 0.00 5.85
N SER A 17 51.59 -0.95 6.18
CA SER A 17 50.55 -1.47 5.29
C SER A 17 49.51 -0.40 5.01
N SER A 18 49.78 0.44 4.02
CA SER A 18 48.83 1.43 3.50
C SER A 18 47.63 0.71 2.88
N LEU A 19 46.59 0.51 3.68
CA LEU A 19 45.29 0.06 3.23
C LEU A 19 44.76 1.04 2.17
N LEU A 20 44.73 0.61 0.92
CA LEU A 20 44.08 1.33 -0.16
C LEU A 20 42.57 1.22 0.05
N ILE A 21 42.02 2.16 0.82
CA ILE A 21 40.58 2.38 0.90
C ILE A 21 40.15 2.88 -0.50
N ILE A 22 39.60 1.95 -1.29
CA ILE A 22 38.93 2.30 -2.55
C ILE A 22 37.62 2.96 -2.15
N SER A 23 37.63 4.28 -2.00
CA SER A 23 36.41 5.08 -1.92
C SER A 23 35.65 4.88 -3.23
N GLN A 24 34.58 4.07 -3.20
CA GLN A 24 33.59 4.10 -4.27
C GLN A 24 33.08 5.55 -4.39
N PRO A 25 32.89 6.09 -5.61
CA PRO A 25 32.21 7.36 -5.75
C PRO A 25 30.78 7.15 -5.25
N ASN A 26 30.40 7.89 -4.21
CA ASN A 26 29.01 7.93 -3.75
C ASN A 26 28.16 8.44 -4.92
N THR A 27 27.45 7.55 -5.61
CA THR A 27 26.30 7.94 -6.41
C THR A 27 25.37 8.73 -5.50
N PRO A 28 24.99 9.97 -5.84
CA PRO A 28 23.99 10.68 -5.05
C PRO A 28 22.73 9.81 -5.02
N THR A 29 22.31 9.38 -3.82
CA THR A 29 20.93 8.94 -3.64
C THR A 29 20.08 10.14 -4.02
N GLU A 30 19.33 10.02 -5.11
CA GLU A 30 18.46 11.09 -5.59
C GLU A 30 17.25 11.15 -4.67
N THR A 31 17.42 11.85 -3.54
CA THR A 31 16.38 12.03 -2.53
C THR A 31 15.25 12.84 -3.15
N LYS A 32 14.26 12.13 -3.70
CA LYS A 32 13.00 12.71 -4.19
C LYS A 32 12.47 13.66 -3.10
N PRO A 33 12.01 14.86 -3.46
CA PRO A 33 11.52 15.82 -2.48
C PRO A 33 10.33 15.22 -1.72
N VAL A 34 10.18 15.57 -0.44
CA VAL A 34 9.15 15.06 0.49
C VAL A 34 7.70 15.40 0.07
N TYR A 35 7.52 16.03 -1.10
CA TYR A 35 6.24 16.29 -1.75
C TYR A 35 5.92 15.30 -2.89
N GLU A 36 6.81 14.34 -3.20
CA GLU A 36 6.62 13.25 -4.18
C GLU A 36 6.38 11.87 -3.52
N THR A 37 6.11 11.84 -2.21
CA THR A 37 5.83 10.58 -1.48
C THR A 37 4.32 10.34 -1.35
N GLY A 38 3.82 9.32 -2.06
CA GLY A 38 2.43 8.87 -2.03
C GLY A 38 1.53 9.47 -3.12
N PHE A 39 0.38 8.84 -3.33
CA PHE A 39 -0.56 9.06 -4.44
C PHE A 39 -1.18 10.46 -4.60
N THR A 40 -1.71 10.73 -5.79
CA THR A 40 -2.39 11.96 -6.20
C THR A 40 -3.82 11.66 -6.71
N TYR A 41 -4.62 12.68 -7.00
CA TYR A 41 -5.92 12.50 -7.66
C TYR A 41 -5.81 11.98 -9.10
N TYR A 42 -4.65 12.07 -9.75
CA TYR A 42 -4.43 11.61 -11.13
C TYR A 42 -4.12 10.11 -11.21
N ASP A 43 -3.70 9.47 -10.13
CA ASP A 43 -3.37 8.03 -10.12
C ASP A 43 -4.62 7.13 -10.32
N ILE A 44 -5.82 7.71 -10.24
CA ILE A 44 -7.05 7.08 -10.71
C ILE A 44 -7.00 6.73 -12.21
N GLU A 45 -6.23 7.46 -13.02
CA GLU A 45 -6.00 7.14 -14.44
C GLU A 45 -5.11 5.89 -14.61
N LYS A 46 -4.13 5.66 -13.70
CA LYS A 46 -3.35 4.41 -13.63
C LYS A 46 -4.28 3.23 -13.34
N ILE A 47 -5.14 3.38 -12.33
CA ILE A 47 -6.15 2.38 -11.93
C ILE A 47 -7.14 2.08 -13.07
N GLN A 48 -7.76 3.10 -13.66
CA GLN A 48 -8.68 2.98 -14.81
C GLN A 48 -8.03 2.20 -15.96
N LYS A 49 -6.77 2.51 -16.28
CA LYS A 49 -6.04 1.86 -17.37
C LYS A 49 -5.76 0.39 -17.09
N THR A 50 -5.24 0.04 -15.90
CA THR A 50 -4.90 -1.34 -15.53
C THR A 50 -6.14 -2.22 -15.38
N LEU A 51 -7.25 -1.68 -14.85
CA LEU A 51 -8.51 -2.42 -14.76
C LEU A 51 -9.18 -2.61 -16.13
N SER A 52 -9.10 -1.62 -17.02
CA SER A 52 -9.73 -1.73 -18.35
C SER A 52 -9.09 -2.79 -19.25
N SER A 53 -7.78 -3.08 -19.11
CA SER A 53 -7.16 -4.25 -19.79
C SER A 53 -7.67 -5.60 -19.30
N HIS A 54 -8.35 -5.64 -18.16
CA HIS A 54 -9.00 -6.82 -17.58
C HIS A 54 -10.55 -6.76 -17.71
N ASN A 55 -11.07 -5.81 -18.50
CA ASN A 55 -12.50 -5.55 -18.72
C ASN A 55 -13.28 -5.04 -17.49
N ILE A 56 -12.59 -4.61 -16.42
CA ILE A 56 -13.21 -3.91 -15.29
C ILE A 56 -13.17 -2.41 -15.59
N PHE A 57 -14.32 -1.75 -15.55
CA PHE A 57 -14.45 -0.35 -15.92
C PHE A 57 -14.56 0.54 -14.68
N VAL A 58 -13.76 1.60 -14.65
CA VAL A 58 -13.81 2.63 -13.61
C VAL A 58 -14.24 3.95 -14.24
N SER A 59 -15.22 4.63 -13.64
CA SER A 59 -15.74 5.89 -14.19
C SER A 59 -14.73 7.03 -14.11
N ALA A 60 -15.00 8.12 -14.83
CA ALA A 60 -14.33 9.40 -14.56
C ALA A 60 -14.61 9.86 -13.11
N PRO A 61 -13.65 10.53 -12.44
CA PRO A 61 -13.81 11.02 -11.07
C PRO A 61 -14.85 12.14 -11.00
N THR A 62 -15.79 12.00 -10.06
CA THR A 62 -16.76 13.04 -9.70
C THR A 62 -16.37 13.65 -8.36
N ALA A 63 -16.17 14.97 -8.32
CA ALA A 63 -15.83 15.69 -7.10
C ALA A 63 -17.04 15.82 -6.17
N ILE A 64 -16.80 15.65 -4.87
CA ILE A 64 -17.75 15.81 -3.77
C ILE A 64 -17.15 16.82 -2.79
N THR A 65 -17.85 17.93 -2.60
CA THR A 65 -17.44 19.06 -1.73
C THR A 65 -18.62 19.62 -0.92
N ASP A 66 -19.67 18.82 -0.75
CA ASP A 66 -20.88 19.18 -0.01
C ASP A 66 -20.99 18.37 1.29
N ASN A 67 -22.14 18.46 1.97
CA ASN A 67 -22.39 17.77 3.23
C ASN A 67 -22.53 16.23 3.12
N THR A 68 -22.45 15.65 1.92
CA THR A 68 -22.43 14.19 1.70
C THR A 68 -21.03 13.59 1.74
N ILE A 69 -19.97 14.40 1.77
CA ILE A 69 -18.55 13.97 1.66
C ILE A 69 -18.15 12.86 2.66
N SER A 70 -18.71 12.85 3.86
CA SER A 70 -18.48 11.82 4.89
C SER A 70 -19.10 10.44 4.58
N GLN A 71 -19.96 10.34 3.56
CA GLN A 71 -20.47 9.07 3.04
C GLN A 71 -19.46 8.37 2.13
N TYR A 72 -18.44 9.10 1.65
CA TYR A 72 -17.47 8.64 0.65
C TYR A 72 -16.03 8.66 1.17
N CYS A 73 -15.63 9.73 1.86
CA CYS A 73 -14.27 9.95 2.35
C CYS A 73 -14.24 10.26 3.87
N THR A 74 -14.79 9.34 4.67
CA THR A 74 -14.54 9.31 6.12
C THR A 74 -13.60 8.15 6.46
N TYR A 75 -12.60 8.46 7.27
CA TYR A 75 -11.64 7.51 7.84
C TYR A 75 -11.61 7.66 9.36
N PHE A 76 -10.95 6.74 10.07
CA PHE A 76 -10.84 6.80 11.52
C PHE A 76 -9.40 7.00 11.95
N GLU A 77 -9.16 8.04 12.76
CA GLU A 77 -7.85 8.33 13.35
C GLU A 77 -8.01 8.32 14.88
N ASN A 78 -7.18 7.54 15.59
CA ASN A 78 -7.28 7.39 17.04
C ASN A 78 -8.70 7.00 17.55
N GLY A 79 -9.46 6.25 16.72
CA GLY A 79 -10.83 5.84 17.00
C GLY A 79 -11.90 6.92 16.78
N LEU A 80 -11.54 8.11 16.32
CA LEU A 80 -12.45 9.20 15.99
C LEU A 80 -12.66 9.31 14.48
N PRO A 81 -13.90 9.49 13.99
CA PRO A 81 -14.14 9.74 12.58
C PRO A 81 -13.54 11.08 12.16
N ARG A 82 -12.83 11.07 11.04
CA ARG A 82 -12.30 12.22 10.34
C ARG A 82 -13.06 12.42 9.03
N THR A 83 -13.07 13.67 8.58
CA THR A 83 -13.71 14.08 7.32
C THR A 83 -12.72 14.96 6.58
N VAL A 84 -12.52 14.68 5.29
CA VAL A 84 -11.67 15.47 4.39
C VAL A 84 -12.41 16.72 3.88
N GLU A 85 -11.70 17.68 3.29
CA GLU A 85 -12.34 18.88 2.70
C GLU A 85 -12.76 18.66 1.24
N TYR A 86 -12.05 17.79 0.53
CA TYR A 86 -12.30 17.44 -0.86
C TYR A 86 -12.21 15.92 -1.06
N CYS A 87 -13.12 15.38 -1.85
CA CYS A 87 -13.21 13.95 -2.17
C CYS A 87 -13.55 13.79 -3.66
N THR A 88 -13.01 12.77 -4.31
CA THR A 88 -13.45 12.33 -5.65
C THR A 88 -13.93 10.90 -5.56
N THR A 89 -15.10 10.59 -6.14
CA THR A 89 -15.61 9.22 -6.26
C THR A 89 -15.57 8.74 -7.72
N THR A 90 -15.31 7.46 -7.91
CA THR A 90 -15.47 6.74 -9.18
C THR A 90 -16.27 5.48 -8.95
N ALA A 91 -17.20 5.15 -9.86
CA ALA A 91 -17.89 3.88 -9.85
C ALA A 91 -17.03 2.79 -10.51
N VAL A 92 -17.07 1.57 -9.98
CA VAL A 92 -16.41 0.38 -10.53
C VAL A 92 -17.47 -0.60 -11.02
N THR A 93 -17.37 -1.07 -12.26
CA THR A 93 -18.31 -2.01 -12.87
C THR A 93 -17.62 -3.17 -13.58
N ASP A 94 -18.30 -4.33 -13.63
CA ASP A 94 -17.84 -5.51 -14.37
C ASP A 94 -18.02 -5.37 -15.91
N ILE A 95 -17.70 -6.45 -16.62
CA ILE A 95 -17.76 -6.53 -18.09
C ILE A 95 -19.18 -6.37 -18.66
N HIS A 96 -20.20 -6.52 -17.81
CA HIS A 96 -21.62 -6.44 -18.15
C HIS A 96 -22.26 -5.12 -17.69
N GLY A 97 -21.53 -4.26 -16.99
CA GLY A 97 -22.02 -3.02 -16.41
C GLY A 97 -22.70 -3.18 -15.05
N ASN A 98 -22.58 -4.33 -14.38
CA ASN A 98 -23.01 -4.48 -13.00
C ASN A 98 -22.06 -3.70 -12.08
N ALA A 99 -22.59 -2.99 -11.09
CA ALA A 99 -21.79 -2.30 -10.10
C ALA A 99 -21.07 -3.30 -9.19
N LEU A 100 -19.73 -3.18 -9.11
CA LEU A 100 -18.91 -3.84 -8.11
C LEU A 100 -18.73 -2.95 -6.87
N GLY A 101 -18.77 -1.62 -7.05
CA GLY A 101 -18.66 -0.65 -5.96
C GLY A 101 -18.08 0.68 -6.42
N ASN A 102 -17.22 1.29 -5.60
CA ASN A 102 -16.62 2.59 -5.86
C ASN A 102 -15.18 2.70 -5.34
N ILE A 103 -14.35 3.53 -5.99
CA ILE A 103 -13.03 3.96 -5.50
C ILE A 103 -13.09 5.47 -5.25
N ASN A 104 -12.74 5.87 -4.03
CA ASN A 104 -12.74 7.24 -3.57
C ASN A 104 -11.32 7.67 -3.21
N LEU A 105 -10.94 8.90 -3.55
CA LEU A 105 -9.71 9.56 -3.08
C LEU A 105 -10.11 10.84 -2.33
N GLY A 106 -9.44 11.19 -1.23
CA GLY A 106 -9.81 12.36 -0.44
C GLY A 106 -8.68 12.98 0.38
N GLY A 107 -8.83 14.28 0.66
CA GLY A 107 -7.87 15.10 1.39
C GLY A 107 -8.21 16.59 1.26
N ASP A 108 -7.22 17.40 0.88
CA ASP A 108 -7.46 18.76 0.40
C ASP A 108 -7.57 18.77 -1.15
N THR A 109 -7.83 19.93 -1.76
CA THR A 109 -8.03 20.08 -3.21
C THR A 109 -6.78 19.84 -4.07
N ASN A 110 -5.60 19.73 -3.45
CA ASN A 110 -4.30 19.55 -4.10
C ASN A 110 -3.72 18.16 -3.80
N SER A 111 -3.87 17.69 -2.56
CA SER A 111 -3.29 16.43 -2.07
C SER A 111 -4.34 15.53 -1.42
N PRO A 112 -4.56 14.29 -1.92
CA PRO A 112 -5.26 13.28 -1.17
C PRO A 112 -4.33 12.70 -0.10
N ILE A 113 -4.91 12.38 1.06
CA ILE A 113 -4.28 11.63 2.15
C ILE A 113 -4.91 10.23 2.31
N LEU A 114 -6.09 10.04 1.73
CA LEU A 114 -6.96 8.89 1.91
C LEU A 114 -7.35 8.31 0.54
N ALA A 115 -7.32 6.99 0.43
CA ALA A 115 -8.06 6.24 -0.59
C ALA A 115 -8.97 5.20 0.07
N ILE A 116 -10.18 5.03 -0.46
CA ILE A 116 -11.14 4.02 -0.03
C ILE A 116 -11.70 3.31 -1.27
N ALA A 117 -11.43 2.01 -1.41
CA ALA A 117 -12.13 1.15 -2.35
C ALA A 117 -13.19 0.33 -1.61
N ASN A 118 -14.46 0.67 -1.83
CA ASN A 118 -15.61 -0.06 -1.30
C ASN A 118 -16.16 -0.97 -2.40
N LEU A 119 -16.09 -2.28 -2.22
CA LEU A 119 -16.67 -3.27 -3.14
C LEU A 119 -17.72 -4.10 -2.40
N GLU A 120 -18.90 -4.28 -3.00
CA GLU A 120 -20.03 -4.96 -2.36
C GLU A 120 -20.57 -6.07 -3.24
N THR A 121 -20.55 -7.29 -2.70
CA THR A 121 -20.90 -8.52 -3.42
C THR A 121 -21.94 -9.31 -2.64
N ALA A 122 -22.67 -10.23 -3.29
CA ALA A 122 -23.66 -11.06 -2.59
C ALA A 122 -23.00 -12.01 -1.55
N THR A 123 -21.80 -12.50 -1.87
CA THR A 123 -20.90 -13.28 -1.00
C THR A 123 -19.45 -12.96 -1.36
N LEU A 124 -18.46 -13.30 -0.52
CA LEU A 124 -17.04 -13.21 -0.90
C LEU A 124 -16.70 -14.05 -2.14
N GLU A 125 -17.42 -15.16 -2.34
CA GLU A 125 -17.26 -16.07 -3.48
C GLU A 125 -17.97 -15.56 -4.76
N SER A 126 -18.62 -14.39 -4.70
CA SER A 126 -19.21 -13.71 -5.86
C SER A 126 -18.21 -12.70 -6.42
N ASN A 127 -17.84 -12.85 -7.69
CA ASN A 127 -16.83 -12.04 -8.40
C ASN A 127 -15.47 -11.94 -7.64
N PRO A 128 -14.92 -13.06 -7.11
CA PRO A 128 -13.77 -13.03 -6.20
C PRO A 128 -12.48 -12.60 -6.89
N ALA A 129 -12.39 -12.81 -8.21
CA ALA A 129 -11.23 -12.44 -9.02
C ALA A 129 -11.24 -10.95 -9.38
N GLU A 130 -12.40 -10.40 -9.75
CA GLU A 130 -12.58 -8.98 -10.00
C GLU A 130 -12.33 -8.15 -8.75
N VAL A 131 -12.84 -8.59 -7.60
CA VAL A 131 -12.60 -7.95 -6.30
C VAL A 131 -11.11 -7.99 -5.91
N LEU A 132 -10.44 -9.15 -6.07
CA LEU A 132 -9.02 -9.30 -5.80
C LEU A 132 -8.21 -8.31 -6.65
N LEU A 133 -8.41 -8.33 -7.97
CA LEU A 133 -7.69 -7.53 -8.95
C LEU A 133 -7.90 -6.02 -8.74
N VAL A 134 -9.10 -5.58 -8.31
CA VAL A 134 -9.34 -4.17 -7.98
C VAL A 134 -8.52 -3.75 -6.75
N PHE A 135 -8.49 -4.56 -5.68
CA PHE A 135 -7.69 -4.23 -4.50
C PHE A 135 -6.18 -4.27 -4.79
N GLU A 136 -5.69 -5.27 -5.53
CA GLU A 136 -4.30 -5.34 -6.00
C GLU A 136 -3.93 -4.10 -6.82
N THR A 137 -4.71 -3.79 -7.86
CA THR A 137 -4.46 -2.63 -8.73
C THR A 137 -4.48 -1.31 -7.95
N VAL A 138 -5.34 -1.16 -6.94
CA VAL A 138 -5.40 0.04 -6.09
C VAL A 138 -4.16 0.15 -5.20
N ILE A 139 -3.68 -0.95 -4.61
CA ILE A 139 -2.47 -0.94 -3.77
C ILE A 139 -1.22 -0.67 -4.62
N GLU A 140 -1.04 -1.38 -5.73
CA GLU A 140 0.06 -1.18 -6.69
C GLU A 140 0.04 0.21 -7.35
N SER A 141 -1.13 0.83 -7.45
CA SER A 141 -1.25 2.18 -8.04
C SER A 141 -0.98 3.30 -7.04
N LEU A 142 -1.34 3.13 -5.77
CA LEU A 142 -1.35 4.22 -4.79
C LEU A 142 -0.27 4.12 -3.71
N VAL A 143 0.24 2.91 -3.43
CA VAL A 143 1.30 2.67 -2.44
C VAL A 143 2.61 2.40 -3.16
N CYS A 144 2.80 1.18 -3.67
CA CYS A 144 3.88 0.82 -4.58
C CYS A 144 3.63 -0.54 -5.25
N ASP A 145 4.30 -0.78 -6.38
CA ASP A 145 4.58 -2.09 -6.96
C ASP A 145 5.79 -2.79 -6.29
N CYS A 146 6.29 -2.22 -5.20
CA CYS A 146 7.52 -2.60 -4.49
C CYS A 146 7.36 -3.72 -3.44
N TRP A 147 6.28 -4.52 -3.44
CA TRP A 147 6.07 -5.56 -2.42
C TRP A 147 7.17 -6.64 -2.43
N ASP A 148 7.79 -6.90 -3.59
CA ASP A 148 8.95 -7.79 -3.72
C ASP A 148 10.25 -7.18 -3.15
N GLU A 149 10.29 -5.86 -2.90
CA GLU A 149 11.45 -5.12 -2.39
C GLU A 149 11.28 -4.71 -0.91
N GLU A 150 10.09 -4.26 -0.51
CA GLU A 150 9.69 -3.95 0.88
C GLU A 150 8.80 -5.06 1.46
N GLN A 151 9.25 -6.32 1.33
CA GLN A 151 8.48 -7.50 1.70
C GLN A 151 7.99 -7.47 3.16
N SER A 152 6.67 -7.57 3.33
CA SER A 152 6.03 -7.71 4.64
C SER A 152 6.47 -9.03 5.32
N GLU A 153 6.92 -8.97 6.58
CA GLU A 153 7.38 -10.16 7.32
C GLU A 153 6.31 -11.27 7.43
N ASP A 154 5.02 -10.91 7.29
CA ASP A 154 3.88 -11.83 7.40
C ASP A 154 3.35 -12.36 6.05
N PHE A 155 3.63 -11.70 4.90
CA PHE A 155 2.95 -11.99 3.62
C PHE A 155 3.84 -11.84 2.37
N GLU A 156 3.97 -12.93 1.61
CA GLU A 156 4.78 -13.00 0.39
C GLU A 156 4.31 -12.06 -0.73
N SER A 157 3.02 -11.71 -0.81
CA SER A 157 2.45 -10.79 -1.80
C SER A 157 1.16 -10.11 -1.33
N ILE A 158 0.70 -9.07 -2.05
CA ILE A 158 -0.62 -8.45 -1.88
C ILE A 158 -1.73 -9.52 -1.95
N SER A 159 -1.68 -10.40 -2.96
CA SER A 159 -2.64 -11.48 -3.16
C SER A 159 -2.71 -12.41 -1.94
N ALA A 160 -1.54 -12.79 -1.41
CA ALA A 160 -1.44 -13.68 -0.25
C ALA A 160 -2.05 -13.04 1.01
N TRP A 161 -1.87 -11.73 1.21
CA TRP A 161 -2.56 -10.99 2.27
C TRP A 161 -4.07 -10.97 2.06
N LEU A 162 -4.55 -10.55 0.88
CA LEU A 162 -5.97 -10.43 0.58
C LEU A 162 -6.72 -11.76 0.75
N ASP A 163 -6.15 -12.87 0.27
CA ASP A 163 -6.75 -14.20 0.41
C ASP A 163 -6.65 -14.75 1.85
N ALA A 164 -5.59 -14.43 2.61
CA ALA A 164 -5.54 -14.74 4.04
C ALA A 164 -6.64 -14.01 4.83
N VAL A 165 -6.97 -12.77 4.47
CA VAL A 165 -8.06 -12.00 5.09
C VAL A 165 -9.43 -12.59 4.74
N LYS A 166 -9.69 -12.92 3.47
CA LYS A 166 -10.92 -13.64 3.05
C LYS A 166 -11.06 -14.98 3.78
N LYS A 167 -9.96 -15.74 3.89
CA LYS A 167 -9.94 -17.01 4.63
C LYS A 167 -10.26 -16.81 6.11
N PHE A 168 -9.64 -15.83 6.77
CA PHE A 168 -9.89 -15.55 8.19
C PHE A 168 -11.35 -15.13 8.43
N TYR A 169 -11.97 -14.34 7.54
CA TYR A 169 -13.41 -14.03 7.61
C TYR A 169 -14.26 -15.29 7.58
N ASN A 170 -14.03 -16.19 6.61
CA ASN A 170 -14.77 -17.45 6.49
C ASN A 170 -14.55 -18.35 7.73
N ASP A 171 -13.30 -18.54 8.18
CA ASP A 171 -12.98 -19.31 9.39
C ASP A 171 -13.55 -18.67 10.68
N SER A 172 -13.78 -17.35 10.69
CA SER A 172 -14.36 -16.63 11.85
C SER A 172 -15.85 -16.90 12.07
N ASN A 173 -16.53 -17.62 11.16
CA ASN A 173 -18.00 -17.66 10.99
C ASN A 173 -18.58 -16.32 10.51
N GLN A 174 -17.94 -15.70 9.50
CA GLN A 174 -18.47 -14.52 8.79
C GLN A 174 -18.83 -13.35 9.71
N ARG A 175 -18.01 -13.12 10.74
CA ARG A 175 -18.08 -11.92 11.57
C ARG A 175 -17.32 -10.79 10.87
N ASN A 176 -17.68 -9.55 11.19
CA ASN A 176 -16.92 -8.40 10.70
C ASN A 176 -15.47 -8.49 11.18
N ILE A 177 -14.52 -8.29 10.26
CA ILE A 177 -13.07 -8.30 10.55
C ILE A 177 -12.40 -7.04 9.99
N LYS A 178 -11.25 -6.70 10.57
CA LYS A 178 -10.29 -5.75 10.02
C LYS A 178 -8.91 -6.40 10.02
N SER A 179 -8.21 -6.31 8.89
CA SER A 179 -6.79 -6.62 8.74
C SER A 179 -6.03 -5.33 8.45
N LYS A 180 -4.75 -5.27 8.81
CA LYS A 180 -3.91 -4.08 8.72
C LYS A 180 -2.49 -4.46 8.32
N ILE A 181 -1.85 -3.65 7.49
CA ILE A 181 -0.41 -3.65 7.22
C ILE A 181 0.09 -2.22 7.43
N ASP A 182 1.14 -2.10 8.24
CA ASP A 182 1.71 -0.82 8.63
C ASP A 182 3.09 -0.59 8.01
N ASN A 183 3.32 0.64 7.56
CA ASN A 183 4.59 1.16 7.04
C ASN A 183 5.06 0.66 5.66
N LEU A 184 4.25 -0.08 4.89
CA LEU A 184 4.60 -0.37 3.48
C LEU A 184 4.66 0.95 2.70
N ALA A 185 5.82 1.27 2.12
CA ALA A 185 6.14 2.58 1.54
C ALA A 185 5.77 3.76 2.47
N ASN A 186 5.88 3.61 3.79
CA ASN A 186 5.43 4.55 4.84
C ASN A 186 3.91 4.84 4.85
N THR A 187 3.09 3.93 4.35
CA THR A 187 1.62 4.07 4.25
C THR A 187 0.92 3.08 5.19
N GLU A 188 -0.23 3.47 5.76
CA GLU A 188 -1.15 2.55 6.46
C GLU A 188 -2.13 1.94 5.44
N ILE A 189 -2.20 0.61 5.40
CA ILE A 189 -3.19 -0.14 4.60
C ILE A 189 -4.07 -0.95 5.55
N SER A 190 -5.38 -0.94 5.33
CA SER A 190 -6.28 -1.90 6.00
C SER A 190 -7.41 -2.39 5.11
N LEU A 191 -7.80 -3.64 5.30
CA LEU A 191 -8.96 -4.25 4.66
C LEU A 191 -9.98 -4.63 5.73
N GLU A 192 -11.17 -4.05 5.62
CA GLU A 192 -12.34 -4.39 6.44
C GLU A 192 -13.30 -5.26 5.62
N ILE A 193 -13.82 -6.33 6.23
CA ILE A 193 -14.88 -7.15 5.64
C ILE A 193 -16.07 -7.12 6.61
N THR A 194 -17.22 -6.66 6.11
CA THR A 194 -18.43 -6.42 6.90
C THR A 194 -19.62 -7.15 6.30
N THR A 195 -20.28 -7.97 7.13
CA THR A 195 -21.47 -8.73 6.76
C THR A 195 -22.70 -7.82 6.85
N LYS A 196 -23.46 -7.73 5.76
CA LYS A 196 -24.77 -7.05 5.69
C LYS A 196 -25.89 -8.09 5.57
N GLU A 197 -27.14 -7.64 5.55
CA GLU A 197 -28.32 -8.52 5.52
C GLU A 197 -28.38 -9.43 4.27
N ASN A 198 -27.93 -8.91 3.11
CA ASN A 198 -28.04 -9.59 1.81
C ASN A 198 -26.73 -9.49 0.97
N SER A 199 -25.62 -9.08 1.59
CA SER A 199 -24.36 -8.77 0.92
C SER A 199 -23.16 -8.79 1.88
N VAL A 200 -21.96 -8.76 1.32
CA VAL A 200 -20.70 -8.55 2.04
C VAL A 200 -20.03 -7.31 1.46
N LEU A 201 -19.78 -6.32 2.32
CA LEU A 201 -19.00 -5.13 1.98
C LEU A 201 -17.53 -5.40 2.31
N GLN A 202 -16.66 -5.15 1.33
CA GLN A 202 -15.22 -5.22 1.43
C GLN A 202 -14.67 -3.81 1.22
N THR A 203 -13.99 -3.28 2.23
CA THR A 203 -13.54 -1.89 2.29
C THR A 203 -12.03 -1.86 2.49
N LEU A 204 -11.29 -1.62 1.41
CA LEU A 204 -9.86 -1.31 1.45
C LEU A 204 -9.68 0.18 1.74
N ILE A 205 -8.89 0.50 2.75
CA ILE A 205 -8.53 1.86 3.17
C ILE A 205 -7.01 1.99 3.10
N ILE A 206 -6.54 3.06 2.46
CA ILE A 206 -5.12 3.44 2.37
C ILE A 206 -5.00 4.86 2.92
N LEU A 207 -4.10 5.09 3.87
CA LEU A 207 -3.91 6.36 4.58
C LEU A 207 -2.42 6.74 4.65
N LYS A 208 -2.10 7.98 4.30
CA LYS A 208 -0.77 8.61 4.46
C LYS A 208 -0.55 9.19 5.85
#